data_AF-A0A1H0X3Z8-F1
#
_entry.id   AF-A0A1H0X3Z8-F1
#
_cell.length_a   1.000
_cell.length_b   1.000
_cell.length_c   1.000
_cell.angle_alpha   90.00
_cell.angle_beta   90.00
_cell.angle_gamma   90.00
#
_symmetry.space_group_name_H-M   'P 1'
#
loop_
_entity.id
_entity.type
_entity.pdbx_description
1 polymer ?
#
loop_
_entity_poly.entity_id
_entity_poly.type
_entity_poly.pdbx_seq_one_letter_code
_entity_poly.pdbx_strand_id
1 'polypeptide(L)'
;MADDPLHILPEVRLVKPGETHRLCCCGHSPEMPNCTPDCQQPLELRPEREQRLLLCRCSRSAKLPYCDGSHSPPAPGLADKWRRFFFGR
;
A
#
# COMPACT_ATOMS: atom_id res chain seq x y z
N MET A 1 6.64 -10.49 -15.37
CA MET A 1 5.57 -10.18 -14.39
C MET A 1 5.60 -8.68 -14.18
N ALA A 2 4.98 -7.93 -15.08
CA ALA A 2 4.87 -6.48 -14.95
C ALA A 2 3.50 -6.20 -14.33
N ASP A 3 3.47 -5.38 -13.27
CA ASP A 3 2.25 -4.75 -12.76
C ASP A 3 1.54 -4.11 -13.98
N ASP A 4 0.37 -4.61 -14.36
CA ASP A 4 -0.53 -3.91 -15.28
C ASP A 4 -0.79 -2.53 -14.67
N PRO A 5 -0.51 -1.40 -15.36
CA PRO A 5 -0.68 -0.05 -14.82
C PRO A 5 -2.09 0.22 -14.26
N LEU A 6 -3.08 -0.57 -14.68
CA LEU A 6 -4.46 -0.50 -14.21
C LEU A 6 -4.69 -1.20 -12.85
N HIS A 7 -3.74 -2.01 -12.37
CA HIS A 7 -3.86 -2.85 -11.18
C HIS A 7 -2.67 -2.65 -10.23
N ILE A 8 -2.55 -1.46 -9.65
CA ILE A 8 -1.53 -1.19 -8.61
C ILE A 8 -1.91 -1.95 -7.33
N LEU A 9 -1.21 -3.05 -7.07
CA LEU A 9 -1.36 -3.84 -5.84
C LEU A 9 -0.48 -3.29 -4.70
N PRO A 10 -0.90 -3.46 -3.44
CA PRO A 10 -0.08 -3.10 -2.30
C PRO A 10 1.17 -4.00 -2.19
N GLU A 11 2.21 -3.48 -1.55
CA GLU A 11 3.40 -4.27 -1.21
C GLU A 11 3.15 -5.06 0.08
N VAL A 12 3.49 -6.35 0.10
CA VAL A 12 3.58 -7.13 1.33
C VAL A 12 5.04 -7.19 1.75
N ARG A 13 5.38 -6.53 2.86
CA ARG A 13 6.75 -6.49 3.39
C ARG A 13 6.85 -7.25 4.70
N LEU A 14 7.75 -8.23 4.76
CA LEU A 14 8.15 -8.84 6.04
C LEU A 14 9.13 -7.90 6.73
N VAL A 15 8.87 -7.55 7.98
CA VAL A 15 9.74 -6.69 8.79
C VAL A 15 10.17 -7.43 10.05
N LYS A 16 11.42 -7.24 10.49
CA LYS A 16 12.01 -7.91 11.65
C LYS A 16 12.48 -6.92 12.73
N PRO A 17 12.61 -7.37 13.99
CA PRO A 17 13.19 -6.55 15.05
C PRO A 17 14.59 -6.07 14.70
N GLY A 18 14.91 -4.83 15.08
CA GLY A 18 16.21 -4.21 14.80
C GLY A 18 16.34 -3.54 13.43
N GLU A 19 15.36 -3.72 12.54
CA GLU A 19 15.31 -2.98 11.27
C GLU A 19 14.67 -1.59 11.47
N THR A 20 15.15 -0.60 10.72
CA THR A 20 14.51 0.72 10.63
C THR A 20 14.06 0.95 9.20
N HIS A 21 12.75 1.16 9.02
CA HIS A 21 12.13 1.39 7.72
C HIS A 21 11.63 2.83 7.63
N ARG A 22 11.92 3.54 6.52
CA ARG A 22 11.40 4.89 6.26
C ARG A 22 10.25 4.83 5.25
N LEU A 23 9.03 4.95 5.75
CA LEU A 23 7.80 4.81 4.96
C LEU A 23 7.15 6.17 4.67
N CYS A 24 6.52 6.28 3.51
CA CYS A 24 5.92 7.52 3.05
C CYS A 24 4.46 7.67 3.50
N CYS A 25 4.19 8.78 4.21
CA CYS A 25 2.85 9.16 4.64
C CYS A 25 2.20 10.23 3.74
N CYS A 26 2.97 10.94 2.91
CA CYS A 26 2.45 12.06 2.13
C CYS A 26 1.80 11.66 0.80
N GLY A 27 2.07 10.46 0.28
CA GLY A 27 1.52 9.98 -0.99
C GLY A 27 2.12 10.62 -2.25
N HIS A 28 3.10 11.51 -2.12
CA HIS A 28 3.77 12.19 -3.23
C HIS A 28 5.14 11.61 -3.58
N SER A 29 5.59 10.58 -2.86
CA SER A 29 6.86 9.93 -3.17
C SER A 29 6.79 9.20 -4.52
N PRO A 30 7.76 9.37 -5.42
CA PRO A 30 7.88 8.53 -6.61
C PRO A 30 8.28 7.08 -6.26
N GLU A 31 8.80 6.84 -5.05
CA GLU A 31 9.31 5.55 -4.57
C GLU A 31 8.38 4.89 -3.55
N MET A 32 7.06 5.15 -3.62
CA MET A 32 6.07 4.51 -2.75
C MET A 32 6.28 2.98 -2.70
N PRO A 33 6.25 2.35 -1.51
CA PRO A 33 5.80 2.89 -0.22
C PRO A 33 6.87 3.62 0.61
N ASN A 34 8.09 3.79 0.09
CA ASN A 34 9.20 4.42 0.80
C ASN A 34 9.27 5.92 0.50
N CYS A 35 9.94 6.67 1.38
CA CYS A 35 10.26 8.08 1.17
C CYS A 35 11.58 8.26 0.45
N THR A 36 11.63 9.25 -0.44
CA THR A 36 12.89 9.90 -0.83
C THR A 36 13.56 10.55 0.40
N PRO A 37 14.89 10.77 0.39
CA PRO A 37 15.60 11.42 1.48
C PRO A 37 14.98 12.78 1.87
N ASP A 38 14.54 13.56 0.88
CA ASP A 38 13.99 14.92 1.01
C ASP A 38 12.53 15.00 1.51
N CYS A 39 11.90 13.87 1.80
CA CYS A 39 10.52 13.90 2.31
C CYS A 39 10.47 14.55 3.70
N GLN A 40 9.60 15.55 3.87
CA GLN A 40 9.47 16.32 5.12
C GLN A 40 8.79 15.54 6.25
N GLN A 41 8.01 14.51 5.94
CA GLN A 41 7.22 13.75 6.92
C GLN A 41 7.29 12.22 6.68
N PRO A 42 8.49 11.61 6.78
CA PRO A 42 8.64 10.17 6.72
C PRO A 42 8.20 9.55 8.06
N LEU A 43 7.57 8.38 8.00
CA LEU A 43 7.38 7.54 9.17
C LEU A 43 8.59 6.62 9.33
N GLU A 44 9.31 6.77 10.44
CA GLU A 44 10.33 5.81 10.86
C GLU A 44 9.67 4.67 11.63
N LEU A 45 9.60 3.50 11.00
CA LEU A 45 9.06 2.30 11.61
C LEU A 45 10.20 1.41 12.15
N ARG A 46 10.11 1.11 13.45
CA ARG A 46 10.97 0.14 14.13
C ARG A 46 10.10 -1.01 14.68
N PRO A 47 10.09 -2.18 14.03
CA PRO A 47 9.29 -3.31 14.50
C PRO A 47 9.85 -3.85 15.81
N GLU A 48 8.98 -4.15 16.78
CA GLU A 48 9.37 -4.85 18.01
C GLU A 48 9.39 -6.38 17.82
N ARG A 49 8.61 -6.87 16.84
CA ARG A 49 8.48 -8.29 16.50
C ARG A 49 8.43 -8.46 14.98
N GLU A 50 8.71 -9.68 14.53
CA GLU A 50 8.53 -10.03 13.13
C GLU A 50 7.05 -9.95 12.75
N GLN A 51 6.74 -9.25 11.66
CA GLN A 51 5.37 -9.13 11.14
C GLN A 51 5.36 -8.82 9.65
N ARG A 52 4.23 -9.09 8.99
CA ARG A 52 3.99 -8.71 7.60
C ARG A 52 3.16 -7.43 7.57
N LEU A 53 3.64 -6.44 6.82
CA LEU A 53 2.94 -5.18 6.59
C LEU A 53 2.35 -5.18 5.20
N LEU A 54 1.16 -4.59 5.08
CA LEU A 54 0.50 -4.27 3.81
C LEU A 54 0.67 -2.78 3.56
N LEU A 55 1.58 -2.44 2.64
CA LEU A 55 1.98 -1.06 2.35
C LEU A 55 1.31 -0.55 1.08
N CYS A 56 0.87 0.70 1.11
CA CYS A 56 0.20 1.34 -0.01
C CYS A 56 1.21 1.71 -1.11
N ARG A 57 0.91 1.35 -2.36
CA ARG A 57 1.66 1.78 -3.55
C ARG A 57 0.91 2.79 -4.43
N CYS A 58 -0.39 2.98 -4.16
CA CYS A 58 -1.28 3.75 -5.04
C CYS A 58 -1.58 5.17 -4.57
N SER A 59 -0.99 5.62 -3.45
CA SER A 59 -1.20 6.93 -2.80
C SER A 59 -2.64 7.35 -2.48
N ARG A 60 -3.63 6.47 -2.66
CA ARG A 60 -5.07 6.74 -2.40
C ARG A 60 -5.56 6.29 -1.02
N SER A 61 -4.71 5.68 -0.20
CA SER A 61 -5.10 5.18 1.13
C SER A 61 -5.38 6.33 2.09
N ALA A 62 -6.44 6.22 2.89
CA ALA A 62 -6.68 7.14 4.01
C ALA A 62 -5.76 6.86 5.21
N LYS A 63 -5.03 5.73 5.20
CA LYS A 63 -4.19 5.25 6.30
C LYS A 63 -2.71 5.10 5.90
N LEU A 64 -2.20 5.99 5.04
CA LEU A 64 -0.80 5.96 4.62
C LEU A 64 0.13 5.87 5.86
N PRO A 65 1.16 4.99 5.83
CA PRO A 65 1.70 4.26 4.67
C PRO A 65 1.01 2.92 4.37
N TYR A 66 -0.01 2.54 5.16
CA TYR A 66 -0.65 1.24 5.06
C TYR A 66 -1.73 1.20 3.97
N CYS A 67 -1.95 0.02 3.39
CA CYS A 67 -3.04 -0.21 2.45
C CYS A 67 -4.37 -0.43 3.18
N ASP A 68 -5.41 0.28 2.76
CA ASP A 68 -6.78 0.18 3.27
C ASP A 68 -7.77 -0.38 2.24
N GLY A 69 -7.30 -0.80 1.07
CA GLY A 69 -8.13 -1.28 -0.04
C GLY A 69 -8.55 -0.21 -1.05
N SER A 70 -8.25 1.07 -0.80
CA SER A 70 -8.58 2.19 -1.72
C SER A 70 -7.91 2.08 -3.10
N HIS A 71 -6.98 1.14 -3.27
CA HIS A 71 -6.41 0.84 -4.58
C HIS A 71 -7.41 0.17 -5.53
N SER A 72 -8.39 -0.56 -4.99
CA SER A 72 -9.44 -1.21 -5.79
C SER A 72 -10.48 -0.18 -6.22
N PRO A 73 -10.96 -0.19 -7.49
CA PRO A 73 -12.05 0.67 -7.91
C PRO A 73 -13.31 0.44 -7.06
N PRO A 74 -14.20 1.42 -6.85
CA PRO A 74 -15.46 1.18 -6.17
C PRO A 74 -16.36 0.22 -6.97
N ALA A 75 -17.13 -0.62 -6.28
CA ALA A 75 -18.20 -1.44 -6.86
C ALA A 75 -19.56 -0.88 -6.38
N PRO A 76 -20.17 0.06 -7.12
CA PRO A 76 -21.35 0.78 -6.65
C PRO A 76 -22.58 -0.12 -6.53
N GLY A 77 -22.74 -1.10 -7.43
CA GLY A 77 -23.88 -2.02 -7.44
C GLY A 77 -23.60 -3.37 -6.78
N LEU A 78 -24.68 -4.02 -6.30
CA LEU A 78 -24.61 -5.40 -5.84
C LEU A 78 -24.16 -6.34 -6.97
N ALA A 79 -24.66 -6.14 -8.19
CA ALA A 79 -24.23 -6.89 -9.38
C ALA A 79 -22.72 -6.72 -9.67
N ASP A 80 -22.16 -5.52 -9.48
CA ASP A 80 -20.72 -5.28 -9.62
C ASP A 80 -19.90 -6.06 -8.60
N LYS A 81 -20.37 -6.10 -7.35
CA LYS A 81 -19.74 -6.88 -6.27
C LYS A 81 -19.75 -8.38 -6.59
N TRP A 82 -20.88 -8.92 -7.05
CA TRP A 82 -20.98 -10.31 -7.47
C TRP A 82 -20.09 -10.63 -8.67
N ARG A 83 -20.00 -9.71 -9.65
CA ARG A 83 -19.10 -9.89 -10.79
C ARG A 83 -17.64 -10.01 -10.37
N ARG A 84 -17.19 -9.19 -9.42
CA ARG A 84 -15.84 -9.31 -8.86
C ARG A 84 -15.62 -10.62 -8.14
N PHE A 85 -16.59 -11.03 -7.33
CA PHE A 85 -16.49 -12.24 -6.53
C PHE A 85 -16.40 -13.50 -7.41
N PHE A 86 -17.24 -13.61 -8.44
CA PHE A 86 -17.29 -14.82 -9.27
C PHE A 86 -16.35 -14.79 -10.48
N PHE A 87 -16.01 -13.61 -11.01
CA PHE A 87 -15.26 -13.50 -12.26
C PHE A 87 -13.90 -12.80 -12.13
N GLY A 88 -13.48 -12.42 -10.90
CA GLY A 88 -12.09 -12.08 -10.59
C GLY A 88 -11.47 -10.95 -11.43
N ARG A 89 -12.24 -9.90 -11.72
CA ARG A 89 -11.72 -8.68 -12.37
C ARG A 89 -11.64 -7.52 -11.39
#